data_AF-A0A1I9Y6R0-F1
#
_entry.id   AF-A0A1I9Y6R0-F1
#
_cell.length_a   1.000
_cell.length_b   1.000
_cell.length_c   1.000
_cell.angle_alpha   90.00
_cell.angle_beta   90.00
_cell.angle_gamma   90.00
#
_symmetry.space_group_name_H-M   'P 1'
#
loop_
_entity.id
_entity.type
_entity.pdbx_description
1 polymer ?
#
loop_
_entity_poly.entity_id
_entity_poly.type
_entity_poly.pdbx_seq_one_letter_code
_entity_poly.pdbx_strand_id
1 'polypeptide(L)'
;MRSLQIRQTLILIVLTIIYLCFELGFNARLLDVVGGNVKPEDVEGVEFYGRSLSGIAAALVVLQLMWRRRLKNGGKGGTGPGWIKIIVCCVVTAGVVFGVLKTTVNVLVNTRDAEFRRMAFNTTLLQRSLVGGSLQLQGLVDDPTLFAKPEGKSFLALFPFLAVSVKHLDERMGPAKEQLVRANVRQVAGGPAGYYDKYQEAMRELAGKWELYAGIIPDTDAGLRAKQQSSWQEYVSSLSRRGWQPHSVPMRRQAAVVNNVRKKVPVPANWKTDDERGFRAAVKRRYTAEAASKGVSVRGERIPPGLSFAAFVARPGVQAELREALKLPAGATVQAAYANPAEFGRLFDQFLDRQTAERLVEYRASRTDFENGGRFFHEGKEAARAAIVPPVALFFSLLGAIGHFSKLLYLIATVVLLLLAMRRGEQAGADGQLSRRSAWIATGVLATAFAGTWGVLSVLDNNVTRSELFRQMLDWTRQPEPDSTRWNIAGKAILANITHVVAVGQGYSYPVNEAIRIHVLQGIHYGYHAHQK
;
A
#
# COMPACT_ATOMS: atom_id res chain seq x y z
N MET A 1 -33.02 -44.23 8.08
CA MET A 1 -33.10 -42.85 7.52
C MET A 1 -32.66 -41.76 8.50
N ARG A 2 -33.20 -41.68 9.73
CA ARG A 2 -32.84 -40.61 10.71
C ARG A 2 -31.35 -40.54 11.08
N SER A 3 -30.68 -41.67 11.35
CA SER A 3 -29.23 -41.71 11.66
C SER A 3 -28.37 -41.14 10.52
N LEU A 4 -28.72 -41.45 9.26
CA LEU A 4 -28.02 -40.93 8.08
C LEU A 4 -28.21 -39.41 7.93
N GLN A 5 -29.41 -38.89 8.21
CA GLN A 5 -29.71 -37.47 8.17
C GLN A 5 -28.98 -36.69 9.28
N ILE A 6 -28.91 -37.23 10.49
CA ILE A 6 -28.11 -36.65 11.59
C ILE A 6 -26.64 -36.58 11.16
N ARG A 7 -26.06 -37.68 10.66
CA ARG A 7 -24.65 -37.69 10.18
C ARG A 7 -24.40 -36.64 9.09
N GLN A 8 -25.27 -36.54 8.08
CA GLN A 8 -25.12 -35.52 7.03
C GLN A 8 -25.26 -34.10 7.59
N THR A 9 -26.16 -33.88 8.54
CA THR A 9 -26.37 -32.56 9.16
C THR A 9 -25.15 -32.16 9.99
N LEU A 10 -24.55 -33.10 10.74
CA LEU A 10 -23.30 -32.89 11.46
C LEU A 10 -22.13 -32.55 10.52
N ILE A 11 -22.01 -33.24 9.38
CA ILE A 11 -20.98 -32.90 8.39
C ILE A 11 -21.22 -31.48 7.84
N LEU A 12 -22.46 -31.11 7.52
CA LEU A 12 -22.78 -29.76 7.07
C LEU A 12 -22.49 -28.70 8.14
N ILE A 13 -22.70 -29.01 9.42
CA ILE A 13 -22.32 -28.14 10.55
C ILE A 13 -20.82 -27.92 10.54
N VAL A 14 -20.02 -28.99 10.50
CA VAL A 14 -18.54 -28.89 10.49
C VAL A 14 -18.05 -28.10 9.28
N LEU A 15 -18.54 -28.39 8.07
CA LEU A 15 -18.17 -27.63 6.87
C LEU A 15 -18.57 -26.15 6.95
N THR A 16 -19.73 -25.85 7.54
CA THR A 16 -20.18 -24.47 7.73
C THR A 16 -19.34 -23.74 8.78
N ILE A 17 -18.93 -24.41 9.85
CA ILE A 17 -18.01 -23.85 10.86
C ILE A 17 -16.64 -23.55 10.23
N ILE A 18 -16.07 -24.50 9.47
CA ILE A 18 -14.79 -24.30 8.79
C ILE A 18 -14.87 -23.08 7.87
N TYR A 19 -15.91 -23.01 7.02
CA TYR A 19 -16.15 -21.86 6.16
C TYR A 19 -16.26 -20.54 6.96
N LEU A 20 -17.05 -20.53 8.03
CA LEU A 20 -17.21 -19.34 8.87
C LEU A 20 -15.89 -18.92 9.53
N CYS A 21 -15.00 -19.85 9.90
CA CYS A 21 -13.68 -19.47 10.40
C CYS A 21 -12.90 -18.66 9.35
N PHE A 22 -12.87 -19.13 8.10
CA PHE A 22 -12.25 -18.39 7.00
C PHE A 22 -12.94 -17.05 6.74
N GLU A 23 -14.27 -17.01 6.71
CA GLU A 23 -15.05 -15.79 6.46
C GLU A 23 -14.82 -14.73 7.56
N LEU A 24 -14.83 -15.13 8.82
CA LEU A 24 -14.59 -14.23 9.96
C LEU A 24 -13.14 -13.73 9.95
N GLY A 25 -12.16 -14.62 9.72
CA GLY A 25 -10.76 -14.22 9.59
C GLY A 25 -10.51 -13.29 8.40
N PHE A 26 -11.22 -13.48 7.29
CA PHE A 26 -11.18 -12.59 6.14
C PHE A 26 -11.80 -11.22 6.46
N ASN A 27 -12.92 -11.16 7.20
CA ASN A 27 -13.51 -9.89 7.63
C ASN A 27 -12.55 -9.03 8.47
N ALA A 28 -11.80 -9.62 9.40
CA ALA A 28 -10.76 -8.90 10.14
C ALA A 28 -9.71 -8.32 9.18
N ARG A 29 -9.25 -9.13 8.22
CA ARG A 29 -8.21 -8.72 7.27
C ARG A 29 -8.66 -7.66 6.27
N LEU A 30 -9.90 -7.80 5.79
CA LEU A 30 -10.55 -6.82 4.96
C LEU A 30 -10.61 -5.48 5.69
N LEU A 31 -10.97 -5.48 6.98
CA LEU A 31 -10.97 -4.26 7.78
C LEU A 31 -9.58 -3.61 7.90
N ASP A 32 -8.52 -4.41 8.05
CA ASP A 32 -7.14 -3.92 8.07
C ASP A 32 -6.73 -3.27 6.76
N VAL A 33 -7.11 -3.88 5.62
CA VAL A 33 -6.77 -3.35 4.31
C VAL A 33 -7.46 -2.01 4.10
N VAL A 34 -8.77 -1.94 4.32
CA VAL A 34 -9.54 -0.72 4.03
C VAL A 34 -9.34 0.37 5.08
N GLY A 35 -9.11 0.00 6.34
CA GLY A 35 -8.76 0.92 7.41
C GLY A 35 -7.29 1.32 7.42
N GLY A 36 -6.47 0.80 6.51
CA GLY A 36 -5.03 1.03 6.42
C GLY A 36 -4.62 1.89 5.22
N ASN A 37 -3.31 2.05 5.02
CA ASN A 37 -2.77 2.75 3.86
C ASN A 37 -2.78 1.80 2.65
N VAL A 38 -3.90 1.77 1.94
CA VAL A 38 -4.17 0.83 0.83
C VAL A 38 -3.21 1.05 -0.34
N LYS A 39 -2.43 0.02 -0.68
CA LYS A 39 -1.77 -0.08 -1.99
C LYS A 39 -2.69 -0.77 -3.01
N PRO A 40 -2.56 -0.48 -4.31
CA PRO A 40 -3.35 -1.14 -5.36
C PRO A 40 -3.26 -2.68 -5.30
N GLU A 41 -2.07 -3.23 -5.05
CA GLU A 41 -1.83 -4.67 -4.90
C GLU A 41 -2.64 -5.31 -3.74
N ASP A 42 -2.83 -4.59 -2.64
CA ASP A 42 -3.60 -5.08 -1.49
C ASP A 42 -5.10 -5.19 -1.83
N VAL A 43 -5.61 -4.30 -2.69
CA VAL A 43 -7.01 -4.33 -3.15
C VAL A 43 -7.26 -5.55 -4.02
N GLU A 44 -6.35 -5.89 -4.94
CA GLU A 44 -6.48 -7.05 -5.81
C GLU A 44 -6.47 -8.37 -5.03
N GLY A 45 -5.57 -8.49 -4.04
CA GLY A 45 -5.50 -9.66 -3.17
C GLY A 45 -6.82 -9.89 -2.42
N VAL A 46 -7.33 -8.85 -1.76
CA VAL A 46 -8.62 -8.90 -1.06
C VAL A 46 -9.77 -9.24 -2.00
N GLU A 47 -9.77 -8.65 -3.20
CA GLU A 47 -10.81 -8.88 -4.21
C GLU A 47 -10.85 -10.36 -4.65
N PHE A 48 -9.69 -10.99 -4.82
CA PHE A 48 -9.61 -12.41 -5.16
C PHE A 48 -10.17 -13.32 -4.06
N TYR A 49 -9.77 -13.10 -2.81
CA TYR A 49 -10.24 -13.92 -1.69
C TYR A 49 -11.72 -13.71 -1.38
N GLY A 50 -12.22 -12.47 -1.42
CA GLY A 50 -13.64 -12.17 -1.20
C GLY A 50 -14.56 -12.85 -2.23
N ARG A 51 -14.15 -12.88 -3.51
CA ARG A 51 -14.87 -13.61 -4.57
C ARG A 51 -14.82 -15.12 -4.36
N SER A 52 -13.66 -15.63 -3.96
CA SER A 52 -13.45 -17.06 -3.72
C SER A 52 -14.32 -17.57 -2.57
N LEU A 53 -14.33 -16.85 -1.45
CA LEU A 53 -15.16 -17.15 -0.29
C LEU A 53 -16.66 -17.08 -0.61
N SER A 54 -17.10 -16.07 -1.35
CA SER A 54 -18.49 -15.98 -1.83
C SER A 54 -18.88 -17.17 -2.74
N GLY A 55 -17.96 -17.62 -3.60
CA GLY A 55 -18.15 -18.81 -4.42
C GLY A 55 -18.28 -20.09 -3.58
N ILE A 56 -17.46 -20.25 -2.55
CA ILE A 56 -17.53 -21.37 -1.59
C ILE A 56 -18.85 -21.35 -0.82
N ALA A 57 -19.31 -20.17 -0.38
CA ALA A 57 -20.59 -19.99 0.30
C ALA A 57 -21.76 -20.54 -0.54
N ALA A 58 -21.84 -20.11 -1.81
CA ALA A 58 -22.85 -20.59 -2.74
C ALA A 58 -22.72 -22.11 -3.01
N ALA A 59 -21.50 -22.62 -3.16
CA ALA A 59 -21.27 -24.05 -3.35
C ALA A 59 -21.74 -24.89 -2.14
N LEU A 60 -21.59 -24.39 -0.91
CA LEU A 60 -22.09 -25.03 0.31
C LEU A 60 -23.63 -25.03 0.39
N VAL A 61 -24.31 -24.04 -0.17
CA VAL A 61 -25.77 -24.05 -0.32
C VAL A 61 -26.19 -25.13 -1.31
N VAL A 62 -25.54 -25.19 -2.49
CA VAL A 62 -25.78 -26.23 -3.50
C VAL A 62 -25.52 -27.64 -2.94
N LEU A 63 -24.43 -27.83 -2.21
CA LEU A 63 -24.10 -29.09 -1.54
C LEU A 63 -25.25 -29.57 -0.65
N GLN A 64 -25.76 -28.69 0.22
CA GLN A 64 -26.88 -29.01 1.10
C GLN A 64 -28.16 -29.37 0.30
N LEU A 65 -28.48 -28.62 -0.75
CA LEU A 65 -29.66 -28.89 -1.58
C LEU A 65 -29.54 -30.26 -2.29
N MET A 66 -28.37 -30.58 -2.83
CA MET A 66 -28.13 -31.83 -3.53
C MET A 66 -28.11 -33.04 -2.58
N TRP A 67 -27.55 -32.90 -1.37
CA TRP A 67 -27.63 -33.95 -0.33
C TRP A 67 -29.06 -34.22 0.11
N ARG A 68 -29.86 -33.16 0.33
CA ARG A 68 -31.29 -33.30 0.64
C ARG A 68 -32.05 -34.01 -0.48
N ARG A 69 -31.80 -33.67 -1.74
CA ARG A 69 -32.40 -34.36 -2.90
C ARG A 69 -31.98 -35.83 -2.98
N ARG A 70 -30.70 -36.13 -2.71
CA ARG A 70 -30.18 -37.50 -2.72
C ARG A 70 -30.84 -38.37 -1.65
N LEU A 71 -31.00 -37.86 -0.43
CA LEU A 71 -31.73 -38.54 0.64
C LEU A 71 -33.19 -38.82 0.27
N LYS A 72 -33.90 -37.81 -0.25
CA LYS A 72 -35.33 -37.92 -0.58
C LYS A 72 -35.60 -38.91 -1.72
N ASN A 73 -34.75 -38.94 -2.74
CA ASN A 73 -34.93 -39.81 -3.91
C ASN A 73 -34.44 -41.24 -3.66
N GLY A 74 -33.37 -41.41 -2.87
CA GLY A 74 -32.86 -42.72 -2.47
C GLY A 74 -33.83 -43.52 -1.59
N GLY A 75 -34.72 -42.85 -0.86
CA GLY A 75 -35.81 -43.50 -0.10
C GLY A 75 -37.02 -43.92 -0.94
N LYS A 76 -37.11 -43.48 -2.21
CA LYS A 76 -38.26 -43.73 -3.11
C LYS A 76 -37.91 -44.57 -4.35
N GLY A 77 -36.79 -45.29 -4.32
CA GLY A 77 -36.34 -46.14 -5.45
C GLY A 77 -35.77 -45.38 -6.65
N GLY A 78 -35.62 -44.05 -6.58
CA GLY A 78 -35.03 -43.24 -7.65
C GLY A 78 -33.52 -43.03 -7.49
N THR A 79 -32.79 -42.91 -8.59
CA THR A 79 -31.35 -42.56 -8.57
C THR A 79 -31.18 -41.08 -8.21
N GLY A 80 -30.82 -40.79 -6.95
CA GLY A 80 -30.37 -39.46 -6.52
C GLY A 80 -29.08 -39.03 -7.26
N PRO A 81 -28.71 -37.74 -7.20
CA PRO A 81 -27.51 -37.25 -7.89
C PRO A 81 -26.24 -37.96 -7.40
N GLY A 82 -25.43 -38.48 -8.33
CA GLY A 82 -24.13 -39.11 -8.06
C GLY A 82 -23.12 -38.14 -7.43
N TRP A 83 -22.09 -38.67 -6.76
CA TRP A 83 -21.07 -37.85 -6.07
C TRP A 83 -20.28 -36.95 -7.03
N ILE A 84 -19.93 -37.46 -8.22
CA ILE A 84 -19.28 -36.68 -9.28
C ILE A 84 -20.16 -35.49 -9.67
N LYS A 85 -21.46 -35.70 -9.88
CA LYS A 85 -22.40 -34.63 -10.23
C LYS A 85 -22.50 -33.57 -9.13
N ILE A 86 -22.44 -33.97 -7.86
CA ILE A 86 -22.44 -33.04 -6.73
C ILE A 86 -21.16 -32.17 -6.76
N ILE A 87 -19.99 -32.79 -6.86
CA ILE A 87 -18.71 -32.09 -6.90
C ILE A 87 -18.66 -31.13 -8.08
N VAL A 88 -19.01 -31.59 -9.28
CA VAL A 88 -19.05 -30.76 -10.49
C VAL A 88 -20.01 -29.57 -10.30
N CYS A 89 -21.20 -29.79 -9.76
CA CYS A 89 -22.15 -28.72 -9.53
C CYS A 89 -21.63 -27.70 -8.51
N CYS A 90 -20.97 -28.13 -7.43
CA CYS A 90 -20.34 -27.23 -6.46
C CYS A 90 -19.21 -26.41 -7.09
N VAL A 91 -18.31 -27.04 -7.86
CA VAL A 91 -17.19 -26.35 -8.53
C VAL A 91 -17.70 -25.35 -9.58
N VAL A 92 -18.64 -25.76 -10.42
CA VAL A 92 -19.27 -24.87 -11.42
C VAL A 92 -19.96 -23.70 -10.71
N THR A 93 -20.69 -23.95 -9.62
CA THR A 93 -21.34 -22.88 -8.83
C THR A 93 -20.30 -21.88 -8.31
N ALA A 94 -19.21 -22.36 -7.71
CA ALA A 94 -18.16 -21.50 -7.18
C ALA A 94 -17.53 -20.64 -8.30
N GLY A 95 -17.20 -21.25 -9.44
CA GLY A 95 -16.63 -20.54 -10.60
C GLY A 95 -17.59 -19.51 -11.21
N VAL A 96 -18.87 -19.85 -11.34
CA VAL A 96 -19.90 -18.93 -11.84
C VAL A 96 -20.05 -17.73 -10.90
N VAL A 97 -20.17 -17.95 -9.59
CA VAL A 97 -20.30 -16.85 -8.62
C VAL A 97 -19.05 -15.97 -8.61
N PHE A 98 -17.85 -16.57 -8.67
CA PHE A 98 -16.60 -15.83 -8.79
C PHE A 98 -16.59 -14.93 -10.03
N GLY A 99 -16.97 -15.49 -11.19
CA GLY A 99 -17.05 -14.75 -12.47
C GLY A 99 -18.09 -13.64 -12.45
N VAL A 100 -19.29 -13.91 -11.90
CA VAL A 100 -20.36 -12.92 -11.76
C VAL A 100 -19.90 -11.76 -10.89
N LEU A 101 -19.31 -12.01 -9.72
CA LEU A 101 -18.81 -10.94 -8.86
C LEU A 101 -17.68 -10.14 -9.52
N LYS A 102 -16.78 -10.80 -10.26
CA LYS A 102 -15.75 -10.12 -11.04
C LYS A 102 -16.34 -9.17 -12.08
N THR A 103 -17.30 -9.66 -12.86
CA THR A 103 -17.97 -8.86 -13.89
C THR A 103 -18.76 -7.71 -13.27
N THR A 104 -19.54 -7.97 -12.20
CA THR A 104 -20.32 -6.94 -11.52
C THR A 104 -19.46 -5.81 -10.99
N VAL A 105 -18.35 -6.12 -10.32
CA VAL A 105 -17.42 -5.09 -9.81
C VAL A 105 -16.79 -4.31 -10.96
N ASN A 106 -16.33 -4.99 -12.01
CA ASN A 106 -15.74 -4.33 -13.17
C ASN A 106 -16.74 -3.40 -13.87
N VAL A 107 -17.99 -3.85 -14.05
CA VAL A 107 -19.07 -3.01 -14.60
C VAL A 107 -19.30 -1.82 -13.67
N LEU A 108 -19.43 -2.05 -12.37
CA LEU A 108 -19.71 -1.00 -11.39
C LEU A 108 -18.63 0.09 -11.37
N VAL A 109 -17.36 -0.26 -11.59
CA VAL A 109 -16.23 0.68 -11.71
C VAL A 109 -16.21 1.35 -13.09
N ASN A 110 -16.35 0.59 -14.17
CA ASN A 110 -16.21 1.10 -15.54
C ASN A 110 -17.39 2.01 -15.97
N THR A 111 -18.58 1.82 -15.39
CA THR A 111 -19.75 2.67 -15.69
C THR A 111 -19.76 3.98 -14.89
N ARG A 112 -18.77 4.22 -14.02
CA ARG A 112 -18.67 5.49 -13.28
C ARG A 112 -18.28 6.62 -14.22
N ASP A 113 -18.92 7.76 -14.04
CA ASP A 113 -18.61 8.97 -14.78
C ASP A 113 -17.31 9.62 -14.29
N ALA A 114 -16.86 10.63 -15.02
CA ALA A 114 -15.64 11.37 -14.69
C ALA A 114 -15.74 12.11 -13.35
N GLU A 115 -16.94 12.54 -12.95
CA GLU A 115 -17.15 13.22 -11.68
C GLU A 115 -16.95 12.27 -10.50
N PHE A 116 -17.50 11.05 -10.56
CA PHE A 116 -17.26 10.04 -9.56
C PHE A 116 -15.77 9.69 -9.44
N ARG A 117 -15.07 9.55 -10.57
CA ARG A 117 -13.61 9.29 -10.58
C ARG A 117 -12.82 10.40 -9.89
N ARG A 118 -13.15 11.66 -10.18
CA ARG A 118 -12.56 12.84 -9.55
C ARG A 118 -12.82 12.87 -8.04
N MET A 119 -14.05 12.61 -7.62
CA MET A 119 -14.42 12.54 -6.20
C MET A 119 -13.66 11.43 -5.48
N ALA A 120 -13.67 10.20 -6.03
CA ALA A 120 -12.94 9.08 -5.45
C ALA A 120 -11.44 9.36 -5.31
N PHE A 121 -10.82 10.00 -6.30
CA PHE A 121 -9.42 10.42 -6.23
C PHE A 121 -9.14 11.38 -5.07
N ASN A 122 -9.98 12.40 -4.87
CA ASN A 122 -9.83 13.34 -3.75
C ASN A 122 -10.15 12.71 -2.38
N THR A 123 -11.15 11.83 -2.31
CA THR A 123 -11.56 11.17 -1.06
C THR A 123 -10.54 10.14 -0.59
N THR A 124 -9.87 9.44 -1.50
CA THR A 124 -8.80 8.49 -1.13
C THR A 124 -7.59 9.20 -0.51
N LEU A 125 -7.26 10.43 -0.94
CA LEU A 125 -6.26 11.25 -0.25
C LEU A 125 -6.67 11.53 1.20
N LEU A 126 -7.93 11.92 1.43
CA LEU A 126 -8.44 12.19 2.77
C LEU A 126 -8.40 10.94 3.66
N GLN A 127 -8.86 9.79 3.15
CA GLN A 127 -8.76 8.52 3.87
C GLN A 127 -7.32 8.22 4.28
N ARG A 128 -6.36 8.35 3.36
CA ARG A 128 -4.93 8.13 3.66
C ARG A 128 -4.39 9.09 4.71
N SER A 129 -4.78 10.35 4.65
CA SER A 129 -4.37 11.36 5.64
C SER A 129 -5.00 11.11 7.03
N LEU A 130 -6.23 10.59 7.10
CA LEU A 130 -6.86 10.17 8.36
C LEU A 130 -6.15 8.94 8.95
N VAL A 131 -5.81 7.95 8.12
CA VAL A 131 -5.03 6.76 8.52
C VAL A 131 -3.64 7.15 9.02
N GLY A 132 -2.96 8.05 8.30
CA GLY A 132 -1.60 8.49 8.62
C GLY A 132 -1.51 9.40 9.85
N GLY A 133 -2.62 9.74 10.50
CA GLY A 133 -2.67 10.68 11.63
C GLY A 133 -2.25 12.11 11.24
N SER A 134 -2.24 12.41 9.94
CA SER A 134 -1.71 13.67 9.41
C SER A 134 -2.77 14.77 9.38
N LEU A 135 -4.05 14.40 9.48
CA LEU A 135 -5.14 15.30 9.88
C LEU A 135 -5.28 15.29 11.40
N GLN A 136 -4.65 16.24 12.07
CA GLN A 136 -5.29 16.85 13.24
C GLN A 136 -6.28 17.87 12.66
N LEU A 137 -7.44 17.41 12.19
CA LEU A 137 -8.54 18.35 11.98
C LEU A 137 -8.84 18.92 13.36
N GLN A 138 -8.41 20.16 13.60
CA GLN A 138 -8.78 20.91 14.80
C GLN A 138 -10.30 20.81 14.94
N GLY A 139 -10.76 20.03 15.93
CA GLY A 139 -12.18 19.82 16.22
C GLY A 139 -12.88 18.60 15.60
N LEU A 140 -12.22 17.65 14.90
CA LEU A 140 -12.93 16.44 14.41
C LEU A 140 -12.51 15.12 15.07
N VAL A 141 -11.28 14.99 15.59
CA VAL A 141 -10.82 13.80 16.35
C VAL A 141 -9.74 14.20 17.37
N ASP A 142 -10.03 14.02 18.66
CA ASP A 142 -9.10 14.35 19.76
C ASP A 142 -8.08 13.22 20.06
N ASP A 143 -8.35 11.99 19.63
CA ASP A 143 -7.50 10.81 19.87
C ASP A 143 -6.78 10.36 18.57
N PRO A 144 -5.46 10.59 18.43
CA PRO A 144 -4.70 10.20 17.24
C PRO A 144 -4.62 8.67 17.03
N THR A 145 -4.96 7.87 18.04
CA THR A 145 -5.00 6.40 17.94
C THR A 145 -6.38 5.87 17.53
N LEU A 146 -7.40 6.73 17.46
CA LEU A 146 -8.79 6.34 17.21
C LEU A 146 -8.95 5.51 15.93
N PHE A 147 -8.29 5.94 14.85
CA PHE A 147 -8.37 5.27 13.56
C PHE A 147 -7.56 3.97 13.46
N ALA A 148 -6.62 3.75 14.37
CA ALA A 148 -5.92 2.47 14.49
C ALA A 148 -6.77 1.39 15.19
N LYS A 149 -7.77 1.80 15.99
CA LYS A 149 -8.71 0.90 16.67
C LYS A 149 -9.68 0.26 15.65
N PRO A 150 -10.23 -0.94 15.94
CA PRO A 150 -11.14 -1.64 15.01
C PRO A 150 -12.35 -0.81 14.55
N GLU A 151 -12.94 -0.04 15.47
CA GLU A 151 -14.05 0.86 15.19
C GLU A 151 -13.64 1.95 14.19
N GLY A 152 -12.42 2.48 14.36
CA GLY A 152 -11.87 3.53 13.51
C GLY A 152 -11.57 3.02 12.10
N LYS A 153 -10.98 1.83 11.99
CA LYS A 153 -10.79 1.13 10.72
C LYS A 153 -12.11 0.86 10.00
N SER A 154 -13.16 0.51 10.74
CA SER A 154 -14.50 0.29 10.20
C SER A 154 -15.12 1.54 9.62
N PHE A 155 -14.99 2.66 10.33
CA PHE A 155 -15.43 3.94 9.82
C PHE A 155 -14.64 4.33 8.56
N LEU A 156 -13.31 4.21 8.58
CA LEU A 156 -12.48 4.47 7.40
C LEU A 156 -12.82 3.56 6.22
N ALA A 157 -13.27 2.33 6.49
CA ALA A 157 -13.71 1.42 5.45
C ALA A 157 -14.99 1.86 4.74
N LEU A 158 -15.88 2.51 5.47
CA LEU A 158 -17.12 3.08 4.94
C LEU A 158 -16.94 4.53 4.46
N PHE A 159 -15.84 5.17 4.85
CA PHE A 159 -15.59 6.59 4.61
C PHE A 159 -15.69 6.98 3.13
N PRO A 160 -15.04 6.28 2.16
CA PRO A 160 -15.15 6.66 0.75
C PRO A 160 -16.57 6.62 0.22
N PHE A 161 -17.36 5.64 0.67
CA PHE A 161 -18.76 5.50 0.25
C PHE A 161 -19.64 6.61 0.83
N LEU A 162 -19.49 6.91 2.12
CA LEU A 162 -20.21 8.00 2.77
C LEU A 162 -19.80 9.35 2.15
N ALA A 163 -18.51 9.55 1.91
CA ALA A 163 -17.97 10.76 1.34
C ALA A 163 -18.51 11.04 -0.07
N VAL A 164 -18.61 10.01 -0.91
CA VAL A 164 -19.21 10.14 -2.25
C VAL A 164 -20.73 10.39 -2.19
N SER A 165 -21.41 9.93 -1.13
CA SER A 165 -22.84 10.18 -0.95
C SER A 165 -23.16 11.63 -0.54
N VAL A 166 -22.16 12.40 -0.11
CA VAL A 166 -22.30 13.81 0.27
C VAL A 166 -21.91 14.70 -0.92
N LYS A 167 -22.93 15.30 -1.57
CA LYS A 167 -22.70 16.32 -2.61
C LYS A 167 -21.88 17.48 -2.02
N HIS A 168 -20.94 18.01 -2.81
CA HIS A 168 -20.06 19.14 -2.46
C HIS A 168 -19.05 18.88 -1.33
N LEU A 169 -18.77 17.63 -0.97
CA LEU A 169 -17.69 17.34 -0.03
C LEU A 169 -16.34 17.88 -0.53
N ASP A 170 -16.06 17.76 -1.84
CA ASP A 170 -14.85 18.28 -2.47
C ASP A 170 -14.71 19.81 -2.33
N GLU A 171 -15.81 20.56 -2.46
CA GLU A 171 -15.84 22.02 -2.29
C GLU A 171 -15.60 22.40 -0.82
N ARG A 172 -16.24 21.69 0.11
CA ARG A 172 -16.06 21.89 1.55
C ARG A 172 -14.64 21.53 2.02
N MET A 173 -13.98 20.62 1.32
CA MET A 173 -12.60 20.21 1.57
C MET A 173 -11.57 21.13 0.91
N GLY A 174 -11.99 22.05 0.03
CA GLY A 174 -11.10 22.95 -0.71
C GLY A 174 -10.00 23.60 0.16
N PRO A 175 -10.35 24.23 1.31
CA PRO A 175 -9.38 24.86 2.20
C PRO A 175 -8.40 23.88 2.87
N ALA A 176 -8.87 22.66 3.20
CA ALA A 176 -8.05 21.65 3.87
C ALA A 176 -7.13 20.88 2.91
N LYS A 177 -7.50 20.77 1.63
CA LYS A 177 -6.85 19.94 0.61
C LYS A 177 -5.33 20.18 0.51
N GLU A 178 -4.90 21.44 0.57
CA GLU A 178 -3.48 21.80 0.54
C GLU A 178 -2.69 21.25 1.73
N GLN A 179 -3.27 21.34 2.93
CA GLN A 179 -2.67 20.77 4.13
C GLN A 179 -2.55 19.24 4.02
N LEU A 180 -3.55 18.58 3.41
CA LEU A 180 -3.55 17.12 3.24
C LEU A 180 -2.47 16.67 2.27
N VAL A 181 -2.37 17.34 1.13
CA VAL A 181 -1.32 17.07 0.14
C VAL A 181 0.05 17.31 0.77
N ARG A 182 0.24 18.43 1.48
CA ARG A 182 1.51 18.73 2.16
C ARG A 182 1.89 17.65 3.16
N ALA A 183 0.93 17.21 3.97
CA ALA A 183 1.19 16.20 4.99
C ALA A 183 1.48 14.83 4.36
N ASN A 184 0.79 14.46 3.28
CA ASN A 184 1.09 13.25 2.52
C ASN A 184 2.50 13.29 1.89
N VAL A 185 2.89 14.41 1.27
CA VAL A 185 4.24 14.60 0.73
C VAL A 185 5.29 14.46 1.83
N ARG A 186 5.05 15.05 3.00
CA ARG A 186 5.93 14.92 4.18
C ARG A 186 6.09 13.47 4.62
N GLN A 187 5.00 12.71 4.67
CA GLN A 187 5.02 11.30 5.05
C GLN A 187 5.79 10.45 4.02
N VAL A 188 5.52 10.64 2.73
CA VAL A 188 6.21 9.93 1.63
C VAL A 188 7.71 10.25 1.60
N ALA A 189 8.09 11.46 2.00
CA ALA A 189 9.49 11.86 2.11
C ALA A 189 10.21 11.28 3.34
N GLY A 190 9.51 10.61 4.26
CA GLY A 190 10.07 10.12 5.53
C GLY A 190 10.30 11.23 6.57
N GLY A 191 9.58 12.35 6.43
CA GLY A 191 9.78 13.55 7.24
C GLY A 191 11.16 14.20 7.02
N PRO A 192 11.56 15.13 7.91
CA PRO A 192 12.86 15.80 7.81
C PRO A 192 14.03 14.81 7.87
N ALA A 193 13.95 13.76 8.69
CA ALA A 193 15.01 12.77 8.83
C ALA A 193 15.21 11.94 7.55
N GLY A 194 14.13 11.36 7.00
CA GLY A 194 14.23 10.59 5.76
C GLY A 194 14.67 11.43 4.55
N TYR A 195 14.30 12.71 4.52
CA TYR A 195 14.79 13.63 3.49
C TYR A 195 16.27 14.03 3.70
N TYR A 196 16.72 14.08 4.96
CA TYR A 196 18.13 14.31 5.29
C TYR A 196 19.03 13.19 4.76
N ASP A 197 18.57 11.94 4.79
CA ASP A 197 19.31 10.81 4.20
C ASP A 197 19.53 10.99 2.69
N LYS A 198 18.51 11.47 1.97
CA LYS A 198 18.62 11.81 0.52
C LYS A 198 19.58 12.96 0.27
N TYR A 199 19.57 13.97 1.14
CA TYR A 199 20.55 15.04 1.12
C TYR A 199 21.97 14.49 1.31
N GLN A 200 22.19 13.62 2.30
CA GLN A 200 23.51 13.02 2.52
C GLN A 200 23.97 12.14 1.35
N GLU A 201 23.05 11.43 0.69
CA GLU A 201 23.36 10.69 -0.53
C GLU A 201 23.81 11.62 -1.66
N ALA A 202 23.06 12.69 -1.95
CA ALA A 202 23.42 13.68 -2.95
C ALA A 202 24.78 14.35 -2.63
N MET A 203 25.03 14.65 -1.35
CA MET A 203 26.28 15.24 -0.90
C MET A 203 27.47 14.27 -1.00
N ARG A 204 27.27 12.98 -0.76
CA ARG A 204 28.32 11.95 -0.97
C ARG A 204 28.68 11.80 -2.44
N GLU A 205 27.68 11.78 -3.32
CA GLU A 205 27.93 11.75 -4.77
C GLU A 205 28.69 13.00 -5.23
N LEU A 206 28.30 14.17 -4.71
CA LEU A 206 28.98 15.43 -5.02
C LEU A 206 30.39 15.50 -4.44
N ALA A 207 30.61 14.95 -3.25
CA ALA A 207 31.95 14.84 -2.65
C ALA A 207 32.89 14.01 -3.53
N GLY A 208 32.43 12.89 -4.08
CA GLY A 208 33.22 12.10 -5.04
C GLY A 208 33.59 12.91 -6.30
N LYS A 209 32.66 13.71 -6.83
CA LYS A 209 32.95 14.63 -7.95
C LYS A 209 33.95 15.71 -7.57
N TRP A 210 33.85 16.25 -6.35
CA TRP A 210 34.79 17.24 -5.84
C TRP A 210 36.19 16.66 -5.60
N GLU A 211 36.33 15.43 -5.09
CA GLU A 211 37.63 14.78 -4.89
C GLU A 211 38.39 14.62 -6.21
N LEU A 212 37.69 14.18 -7.26
CA LEU A 212 38.24 14.11 -8.62
C LEU A 212 38.68 15.50 -9.11
N TYR A 213 37.85 16.53 -8.89
CA TYR A 213 38.15 17.92 -9.22
C TYR A 213 39.34 18.48 -8.43
N ALA A 214 39.46 18.17 -7.13
CA ALA A 214 40.48 18.68 -6.22
C ALA A 214 41.86 18.03 -6.48
N GLY A 215 41.96 17.13 -7.47
CA GLY A 215 43.19 16.42 -7.78
C GLY A 215 43.50 15.29 -6.80
N ILE A 216 42.51 14.82 -6.02
CA ILE A 216 42.61 13.58 -5.25
C ILE A 216 42.36 12.43 -6.24
N ILE A 217 43.41 12.10 -6.99
CA ILE A 217 43.35 11.08 -8.05
C ILE A 217 43.73 9.72 -7.44
N PRO A 218 42.80 8.74 -7.38
CA PRO A 218 43.09 7.42 -6.83
C PRO A 218 44.09 6.68 -7.73
N ASP A 219 44.88 5.77 -7.16
CA ASP A 219 45.85 4.98 -7.92
C ASP A 219 45.19 4.04 -8.96
N THR A 220 43.88 3.81 -8.82
CA THR A 220 43.06 3.04 -9.75
C THR A 220 42.62 3.81 -10.99
N ASP A 221 42.83 5.14 -11.05
CA ASP A 221 42.42 5.97 -12.18
C ASP A 221 43.04 5.47 -13.50
N ALA A 222 42.20 5.25 -14.51
CA ALA A 222 42.62 4.67 -15.78
C ALA A 222 43.53 5.63 -16.57
N GLY A 223 43.25 6.93 -16.50
CA GLY A 223 44.07 7.97 -17.15
C GLY A 223 45.46 8.07 -16.54
N LEU A 224 45.55 8.09 -15.20
CA LEU A 224 46.80 8.07 -14.46
C LEU A 224 47.64 6.83 -14.79
N ARG A 225 47.02 5.63 -14.79
CA ARG A 225 47.73 4.38 -15.12
C ARG A 225 48.28 4.38 -16.54
N ALA A 226 47.47 4.82 -17.51
CA ALA A 226 47.89 4.97 -18.90
C ALA A 226 49.04 5.99 -19.04
N LYS A 227 48.96 7.11 -18.31
CA LYS A 227 50.01 8.15 -18.33
C LYS A 227 51.31 7.70 -17.67
N GLN A 228 51.22 6.99 -16.54
CA GLN A 228 52.38 6.39 -15.88
C GLN A 228 53.05 5.34 -16.78
N GLN A 229 52.25 4.48 -17.42
CA GLN A 229 52.76 3.45 -18.31
C GLN A 229 53.45 4.04 -19.55
N SER A 230 52.80 4.97 -20.24
CA SER A 230 53.38 5.62 -21.43
C SER A 230 54.66 6.40 -21.08
N SER A 231 54.65 7.17 -19.97
CA SER A 231 55.83 7.93 -19.52
C SER A 231 57.01 7.02 -19.15
N TRP A 232 56.74 5.86 -18.54
CA TRP A 232 57.77 4.87 -18.22
C TRP A 232 58.32 4.19 -19.48
N GLN A 233 57.45 3.80 -20.42
CA GLN A 233 57.86 3.22 -21.70
C GLN A 233 58.70 4.20 -22.53
N GLU A 234 58.34 5.47 -22.56
CA GLU A 234 59.15 6.52 -23.20
C GLU A 234 60.54 6.64 -22.57
N TYR A 235 60.61 6.59 -21.23
CA TYR A 235 61.88 6.60 -20.50
C TYR A 235 62.76 5.40 -20.87
N VAL A 236 62.21 4.18 -20.78
CA VAL A 236 62.92 2.94 -21.13
C VAL A 236 63.37 2.97 -22.60
N SER A 237 62.50 3.41 -23.51
CA SER A 237 62.81 3.54 -24.94
C SER A 237 63.90 4.58 -25.20
N SER A 238 64.00 5.64 -24.38
CA SER A 238 65.07 6.63 -24.51
C SER A 238 66.43 6.08 -24.09
N LEU A 239 66.46 5.14 -23.14
CA LEU A 239 67.67 4.44 -22.70
C LEU A 239 68.10 3.36 -23.71
N SER A 240 67.14 2.61 -24.26
CA SER A 240 67.44 1.51 -25.19
C SER A 240 68.10 1.99 -26.48
N ARG A 241 67.79 3.22 -26.94
CA ARG A 241 68.51 3.88 -28.05
C ARG A 241 70.02 4.04 -27.83
N ARG A 242 70.46 3.96 -26.57
CA ARG A 242 71.88 4.01 -26.17
C ARG A 242 72.41 2.65 -25.71
N GLY A 243 71.64 1.57 -25.92
CA GLY A 243 71.95 0.22 -25.45
C GLY A 243 71.83 0.04 -23.94
N TRP A 244 71.11 0.93 -23.24
CA TRP A 244 70.97 0.86 -21.78
C TRP A 244 69.57 0.38 -21.36
N GLN A 245 69.53 -0.26 -20.21
CA GLN A 245 68.32 -0.55 -19.44
C GLN A 245 68.36 0.26 -18.14
N PRO A 246 67.22 0.48 -17.46
CA PRO A 246 67.14 1.23 -16.20
C PRO A 246 68.21 0.83 -15.16
N HIS A 247 68.49 -0.46 -15.03
CA HIS A 247 69.48 -1.02 -14.10
C HIS A 247 70.92 -1.04 -14.64
N SER A 248 71.13 -0.82 -15.94
CA SER A 248 72.45 -0.91 -16.59
C SER A 248 73.04 0.44 -17.03
N VAL A 249 72.46 1.54 -16.56
CA VAL A 249 72.97 2.89 -16.85
C VAL A 249 74.37 3.05 -16.22
N PRO A 250 75.42 3.36 -17.02
CA PRO A 250 76.78 3.53 -16.50
C PRO A 250 76.85 4.61 -15.43
N MET A 251 77.60 4.37 -14.36
CA MET A 251 77.68 5.25 -13.19
C MET A 251 78.00 6.72 -13.56
N ARG A 252 78.95 6.93 -14.49
CA ARG A 252 79.33 8.25 -15.03
C ARG A 252 78.21 8.99 -15.80
N ARG A 253 77.13 8.30 -16.22
CA ARG A 253 76.01 8.86 -16.98
C ARG A 253 74.72 8.98 -16.16
N GLN A 254 74.64 8.37 -14.98
CA GLN A 254 73.42 8.37 -14.16
C GLN A 254 72.92 9.78 -13.86
N ALA A 255 73.81 10.69 -13.40
CA ALA A 255 73.44 12.08 -13.12
C ALA A 255 72.85 12.81 -14.35
N ALA A 256 73.40 12.56 -15.54
CA ALA A 256 72.90 13.16 -16.79
C ALA A 256 71.53 12.58 -17.20
N VAL A 257 71.29 11.28 -16.96
CA VAL A 257 69.99 10.65 -17.18
C VAL A 257 68.95 11.22 -16.22
N VAL A 258 69.26 11.29 -14.93
CA VAL A 258 68.37 11.88 -13.92
C VAL A 258 68.04 13.33 -14.28
N ASN A 259 69.02 14.14 -14.65
CA ASN A 259 68.79 15.54 -15.07
C ASN A 259 67.89 15.65 -16.31
N ASN A 260 67.98 14.73 -17.27
CA ASN A 260 67.08 14.73 -18.43
C ASN A 260 65.66 14.26 -18.08
N VAL A 261 65.52 13.27 -17.20
CA VAL A 261 64.20 12.85 -16.69
C VAL A 261 63.55 13.99 -15.90
N ARG A 262 64.31 14.70 -15.06
CA ARG A 262 63.82 15.84 -14.26
C ARG A 262 63.21 16.98 -15.07
N LYS A 263 63.63 17.16 -16.34
CA LYS A 263 63.01 18.13 -17.26
C LYS A 263 61.57 17.77 -17.64
N LYS A 264 61.19 16.50 -17.53
CA LYS A 264 59.86 15.99 -17.91
C LYS A 264 59.07 15.45 -16.73
N VAL A 265 59.70 14.86 -15.73
CA VAL A 265 59.03 14.25 -14.59
C VAL A 265 59.72 14.73 -13.32
N PRO A 266 59.00 15.28 -12.32
CA PRO A 266 59.60 15.87 -11.12
C PRO A 266 60.09 14.80 -10.12
N VAL A 267 61.07 14.00 -10.54
CA VAL A 267 61.79 13.05 -9.71
C VAL A 267 62.85 13.78 -8.85
N PRO A 268 63.19 13.28 -7.64
CA PRO A 268 64.21 13.90 -6.81
C PRO A 268 65.61 13.80 -7.43
N ALA A 269 66.56 14.64 -6.99
CA ALA A 269 67.90 14.71 -7.56
C ALA A 269 68.72 13.42 -7.36
N ASN A 270 68.41 12.65 -6.31
CA ASN A 270 68.99 11.36 -5.99
C ASN A 270 68.13 10.17 -6.47
N TRP A 271 67.16 10.39 -7.35
CA TRP A 271 66.36 9.31 -7.93
C TRP A 271 67.25 8.31 -8.67
N LYS A 272 67.03 7.01 -8.43
CA LYS A 272 67.78 5.93 -9.08
C LYS A 272 67.14 5.59 -10.42
N THR A 273 67.96 5.28 -11.42
CA THR A 273 67.48 5.04 -12.79
C THR A 273 66.57 3.83 -12.93
N ASP A 274 66.64 2.88 -11.99
CA ASP A 274 65.81 1.68 -11.90
C ASP A 274 64.61 1.82 -10.93
N ASP A 275 64.44 2.97 -10.27
CA ASP A 275 63.33 3.20 -9.33
C ASP A 275 62.04 3.57 -10.08
N GLU A 276 61.40 2.56 -10.64
CA GLU A 276 60.11 2.68 -11.32
C GLU A 276 59.01 3.22 -10.40
N ARG A 277 58.99 2.79 -9.14
CA ARG A 277 57.95 3.19 -8.17
C ARG A 277 58.05 4.69 -7.87
N GLY A 278 59.25 5.20 -7.61
CA GLY A 278 59.49 6.63 -7.40
C GLY A 278 59.22 7.47 -8.66
N PHE A 279 59.49 6.94 -9.84
CA PHE A 279 59.13 7.58 -11.11
C PHE A 279 57.61 7.70 -11.28
N ARG A 280 56.86 6.61 -11.09
CA ARG A 280 55.39 6.60 -11.18
C ARG A 280 54.74 7.53 -10.16
N ALA A 281 55.29 7.63 -8.95
CA ALA A 281 54.86 8.59 -7.94
C ALA A 281 55.11 10.05 -8.38
N ALA A 282 56.25 10.32 -9.02
CA ALA A 282 56.54 11.65 -9.57
C ALA A 282 55.63 12.02 -10.76
N VAL A 283 55.30 11.06 -11.62
CA VAL A 283 54.29 11.24 -12.69
C VAL A 283 52.93 11.56 -12.08
N LYS A 284 52.51 10.86 -11.01
CA LYS A 284 51.27 11.15 -10.29
C LYS A 284 51.23 12.60 -9.79
N ARG A 285 52.29 13.07 -9.13
CA ARG A 285 52.39 14.47 -8.66
C ARG A 285 52.23 15.50 -9.78
N ARG A 286 52.82 15.24 -10.94
CA ARG A 286 52.68 16.10 -12.12
C ARG A 286 51.26 16.04 -12.68
N TYR A 287 50.70 14.84 -12.81
CA TYR A 287 49.35 14.61 -13.33
C TYR A 287 48.28 15.28 -12.47
N THR A 288 48.39 15.17 -11.13
CA THR A 288 47.49 15.85 -10.19
C THR A 288 47.63 17.37 -10.29
N ALA A 289 48.85 17.91 -10.41
CA ALA A 289 49.07 19.35 -10.59
C ALA A 289 48.50 19.90 -11.92
N GLU A 290 48.60 19.13 -13.00
CA GLU A 290 48.02 19.49 -14.30
C GLU A 290 46.48 19.37 -14.32
N ALA A 291 45.91 18.38 -13.63
CA ALA A 291 44.47 18.26 -13.46
C ALA A 291 43.91 19.41 -12.63
N ALA A 292 44.58 19.72 -11.51
CA ALA A 292 44.27 20.84 -10.65
C ALA A 292 44.56 22.21 -11.28
N SER A 293 45.04 22.34 -12.52
CA SER A 293 45.18 23.65 -13.19
C SER A 293 44.13 23.90 -14.27
N LYS A 294 43.43 22.86 -14.75
CA LYS A 294 42.51 22.96 -15.89
C LYS A 294 41.08 23.38 -15.50
N GLY A 295 40.69 23.18 -14.25
CA GLY A 295 39.31 23.35 -13.77
C GLY A 295 38.36 22.29 -14.33
N VAL A 296 37.08 22.33 -13.95
CA VAL A 296 36.05 21.40 -14.44
C VAL A 296 34.85 22.19 -14.94
N SER A 297 34.11 21.67 -15.92
CA SER A 297 32.82 22.27 -16.31
C SER A 297 31.65 21.46 -15.77
N VAL A 298 30.72 22.14 -15.09
CA VAL A 298 29.48 21.56 -14.57
C VAL A 298 28.31 22.38 -15.13
N ARG A 299 27.41 21.73 -15.87
CA ARG A 299 26.27 22.37 -16.57
C ARG A 299 26.66 23.62 -17.38
N GLY A 300 27.78 23.58 -18.09
CA GLY A 300 28.27 24.68 -18.92
C GLY A 300 28.98 25.80 -18.16
N GLU A 301 29.02 25.77 -16.82
CA GLU A 301 29.83 26.67 -16.03
C GLU A 301 31.26 26.14 -15.93
N ARG A 302 32.28 26.98 -16.17
CA ARG A 302 33.67 26.63 -15.90
C ARG A 302 34.02 26.96 -14.45
N ILE A 303 34.31 25.92 -13.68
CA ILE A 303 34.70 26.01 -12.27
C ILE A 303 36.23 26.09 -12.19
N PRO A 304 36.80 27.18 -11.62
CA PRO A 304 38.25 27.30 -11.45
C PRO A 304 38.73 26.23 -10.47
N PRO A 305 39.97 25.74 -10.58
CA PRO A 305 40.49 24.75 -9.65
C PRO A 305 40.80 25.32 -8.25
N GLY A 306 41.00 24.43 -7.27
CA GLY A 306 41.47 24.80 -5.92
C GLY A 306 40.39 25.30 -4.96
N LEU A 307 39.11 25.16 -5.28
CA LEU A 307 38.01 25.54 -4.38
C LEU A 307 37.88 24.53 -3.23
N SER A 308 37.62 25.05 -2.03
CA SER A 308 37.14 24.23 -0.92
C SER A 308 35.82 23.56 -1.29
N PHE A 309 35.48 22.46 -0.62
CA PHE A 309 34.21 21.76 -0.87
C PHE A 309 33.00 22.70 -0.75
N ALA A 310 32.97 23.57 0.27
CA ALA A 310 31.90 24.55 0.44
C ALA A 310 31.83 25.56 -0.71
N ALA A 311 32.98 26.06 -1.20
CA ALA A 311 33.03 26.98 -2.33
C ALA A 311 32.66 26.31 -3.67
N PHE A 312 32.94 25.01 -3.80
CA PHE A 312 32.52 24.18 -4.93
C PHE A 312 31.01 23.95 -4.94
N VAL A 313 30.44 23.58 -3.78
CA VAL A 313 28.99 23.44 -3.60
C VAL A 313 28.26 24.74 -3.94
N ALA A 314 28.81 25.90 -3.58
CA ALA A 314 28.21 27.21 -3.84
C ALA A 314 28.18 27.62 -5.33
N ARG A 315 28.78 26.86 -6.25
CA ARG A 315 28.79 27.22 -7.68
C ARG A 315 27.41 27.07 -8.31
N PRO A 316 26.95 28.00 -9.17
CA PRO A 316 25.64 27.96 -9.82
C PRO A 316 25.30 26.64 -10.52
N GLY A 317 26.24 26.05 -11.27
CA GLY A 317 26.07 24.79 -11.97
C GLY A 317 25.89 23.61 -11.02
N VAL A 318 26.64 23.60 -9.92
CA VAL A 318 26.54 22.59 -8.85
C VAL A 318 25.22 22.74 -8.07
N GLN A 319 24.83 23.97 -7.73
CA GLN A 319 23.53 24.26 -7.12
C GLN A 319 22.36 23.85 -8.02
N ALA A 320 22.47 24.00 -9.34
CA ALA A 320 21.44 23.54 -10.28
C ALA A 320 21.30 22.01 -10.27
N GLU A 321 22.43 21.29 -10.24
CA GLU A 321 22.44 19.82 -10.14
C GLU A 321 21.85 19.33 -8.81
N LEU A 322 22.25 19.94 -7.69
CA LEU A 322 21.71 19.62 -6.36
C LEU A 322 20.21 19.91 -6.27
N ARG A 323 19.74 21.04 -6.81
CA ARG A 323 18.30 21.36 -6.83
C ARG A 323 17.51 20.33 -7.62
N GLU A 324 18.03 19.84 -8.73
CA GLU A 324 17.37 18.82 -9.53
C GLU A 324 17.33 17.47 -8.81
N ALA A 325 18.48 17.02 -8.28
CA ALA A 325 18.60 15.76 -7.54
C ALA A 325 17.68 15.73 -6.31
N LEU A 326 17.58 16.86 -5.59
CA LEU A 326 16.76 17.01 -4.40
C LEU A 326 15.33 17.49 -4.71
N LYS A 327 14.97 17.72 -5.98
CA LYS A 327 13.65 18.23 -6.41
C LYS A 327 13.23 19.52 -5.69
N LEU A 328 14.16 20.46 -5.58
CA LEU A 328 13.97 21.76 -4.93
C LEU A 328 13.50 22.83 -5.92
N PRO A 329 12.88 23.93 -5.46
CA PRO A 329 12.54 25.07 -6.31
C PRO A 329 13.80 25.80 -6.80
N ALA A 330 13.65 26.58 -7.88
CA ALA A 330 14.77 27.30 -8.48
C ALA A 330 15.43 28.31 -7.52
N GLY A 331 14.71 28.85 -6.53
CA GLY A 331 15.29 29.77 -5.54
C GLY A 331 16.04 29.10 -4.39
N ALA A 332 16.05 27.76 -4.29
CA ALA A 332 16.62 27.06 -3.15
C ALA A 332 18.15 27.03 -3.18
N THR A 333 18.77 27.25 -2.03
CA THR A 333 20.23 27.13 -1.84
C THR A 333 20.52 25.92 -0.95
N VAL A 334 21.31 24.99 -1.48
CA VAL A 334 21.75 23.79 -0.76
C VAL A 334 23.10 24.07 -0.10
N GLN A 335 23.20 23.87 1.21
CA GLN A 335 24.45 24.08 1.95
C GLN A 335 25.33 22.83 1.93
N ALA A 336 26.65 23.03 1.96
CA ALA A 336 27.61 21.94 2.04
C ALA A 336 27.53 21.14 3.35
N ALA A 337 27.08 21.81 4.42
CA ALA A 337 26.68 21.22 5.68
C ALA A 337 25.65 22.15 6.33
N TYR A 338 24.71 21.58 7.09
CA TYR A 338 23.74 22.35 7.87
C TYR A 338 24.16 22.34 9.33
N ALA A 339 24.16 23.50 9.99
CA ALA A 339 24.67 23.63 11.36
C ALA A 339 23.72 23.02 12.39
N ASN A 340 22.42 23.04 12.10
CA ASN A 340 21.38 22.53 12.99
C ASN A 340 20.15 22.03 12.21
N PRO A 341 19.28 21.23 12.86
CA PRO A 341 18.07 20.70 12.23
C PRO A 341 17.09 21.76 11.73
N ALA A 342 17.06 22.96 12.32
CA ALA A 342 16.14 24.03 11.92
C ALA A 342 16.51 24.63 10.55
N GLU A 343 17.81 24.80 10.29
CA GLU A 343 18.29 25.26 8.97
C GLU A 343 18.00 24.25 7.86
N PHE A 344 18.23 22.96 8.13
CA PHE A 344 17.84 21.90 7.19
C PHE A 344 16.31 21.84 7.03
N GLY A 345 15.57 22.08 8.12
CA GLY A 345 14.11 22.19 8.12
C GLY A 345 13.59 23.18 7.09
N ARG A 346 14.24 24.34 6.92
CA ARG A 346 13.87 25.32 5.88
C ARG A 346 14.06 24.79 4.46
N LEU A 347 15.14 24.04 4.20
CA LEU A 347 15.36 23.39 2.90
C LEU A 347 14.27 22.34 2.65
N PHE A 348 13.97 21.55 3.67
CA PHE A 348 12.90 20.55 3.63
C PHE A 348 11.53 21.20 3.37
N ASP A 349 11.22 22.33 4.01
CA ASP A 349 9.98 23.06 3.77
C ASP A 349 9.88 23.57 2.33
N GLN A 350 10.96 24.07 1.73
CA GLN A 350 10.96 24.46 0.31
C GLN A 350 10.73 23.27 -0.64
N PHE A 351 11.29 22.11 -0.31
CA PHE A 351 10.97 20.85 -1.00
C PHE A 351 9.48 20.51 -0.85
N LEU A 352 8.94 20.58 0.38
CA LEU A 352 7.53 20.32 0.64
C LEU A 352 6.63 21.27 -0.14
N ASP A 353 6.91 22.57 -0.13
CA ASP A 353 6.13 23.60 -0.84
C ASP A 353 6.05 23.28 -2.34
N ARG A 354 7.21 23.02 -2.96
CA ARG A 354 7.28 22.69 -4.39
C ARG A 354 6.52 21.41 -4.71
N GLN A 355 6.79 20.33 -3.98
CA GLN A 355 6.14 19.04 -4.24
C GLN A 355 4.64 19.10 -3.95
N THR A 356 4.22 19.88 -2.96
CA THR A 356 2.80 20.13 -2.67
C THR A 356 2.14 20.87 -3.82
N ALA A 357 2.77 21.91 -4.35
CA ALA A 357 2.26 22.65 -5.50
C ALA A 357 2.14 21.77 -6.76
N GLU A 358 3.15 20.95 -7.05
CA GLU A 358 3.14 19.99 -8.16
C GLU A 358 1.98 18.98 -8.02
N ARG A 359 1.77 18.44 -6.82
CA ARG A 359 0.69 17.48 -6.54
C ARG A 359 -0.69 18.10 -6.50
N LEU A 360 -0.81 19.35 -6.05
CA LEU A 360 -2.09 20.05 -5.99
C LEU A 360 -2.71 20.25 -7.37
N VAL A 361 -1.91 20.30 -8.44
CA VAL A 361 -2.41 20.32 -9.82
C VAL A 361 -3.28 19.09 -10.09
N GLU A 362 -2.90 17.91 -9.59
CA GLU A 362 -3.64 16.66 -9.75
C GLU A 362 -4.97 16.70 -8.97
N TYR A 363 -4.93 17.16 -7.71
CA TYR A 363 -6.12 17.19 -6.84
C TYR A 363 -7.07 18.37 -7.10
N ARG A 364 -6.61 19.39 -7.82
CA ARG A 364 -7.43 20.51 -8.33
C ARG A 364 -7.86 20.30 -9.79
N ALA A 365 -7.51 19.16 -10.39
CA ALA A 365 -7.88 18.84 -11.75
C ALA A 365 -9.41 18.83 -11.93
N SER A 366 -9.83 19.24 -13.10
CA SER A 366 -11.24 19.41 -13.45
C SER A 366 -11.86 18.06 -13.81
N ARG A 367 -13.19 18.01 -13.91
CA ARG A 367 -13.91 16.80 -14.35
C ARG A 367 -13.40 16.28 -15.69
N THR A 368 -13.06 17.17 -16.65
CA THR A 368 -12.62 16.77 -17.99
C THR A 368 -11.30 16.01 -17.96
N ASP A 369 -10.41 16.30 -17.01
CA ASP A 369 -9.15 15.58 -16.85
C ASP A 369 -9.34 14.10 -16.44
N PHE A 370 -10.53 13.74 -15.93
CA PHE A 370 -10.92 12.37 -15.53
C PHE A 370 -11.87 11.69 -16.53
N GLU A 371 -12.17 12.32 -17.67
CA GLU A 371 -12.91 11.70 -18.77
C GLU A 371 -12.08 10.63 -19.49
N ASN A 372 -12.71 9.83 -20.36
CA ASN A 372 -12.00 8.80 -21.11
C ASN A 372 -10.94 9.45 -22.01
N GLY A 373 -9.67 9.09 -21.82
CA GLY A 373 -8.54 9.71 -22.51
C GLY A 373 -7.99 10.99 -21.87
N GLY A 374 -8.59 11.44 -20.77
CA GLY A 374 -8.09 12.56 -19.97
C GLY A 374 -6.80 12.22 -19.20
N ARG A 375 -6.06 13.25 -18.79
CA ARG A 375 -4.74 13.14 -18.15
C ARG A 375 -4.73 12.26 -16.89
N PHE A 376 -5.82 12.26 -16.12
CA PHE A 376 -5.94 11.52 -14.85
C PHE A 376 -7.00 10.41 -14.91
N PHE A 377 -7.35 9.94 -16.12
CA PHE A 377 -8.34 8.89 -16.30
C PHE A 377 -7.98 7.60 -15.53
N HIS A 378 -6.73 7.17 -15.62
CA HIS A 378 -6.26 5.92 -15.02
C HIS A 378 -6.25 6.02 -13.49
N GLU A 379 -5.69 7.10 -12.94
CA GLU A 379 -5.63 7.39 -11.51
C GLU A 379 -7.03 7.50 -10.91
N GLY A 380 -7.95 8.19 -11.60
CA GLY A 380 -9.34 8.29 -11.16
C GLY A 380 -10.09 6.95 -11.22
N LYS A 381 -9.79 6.10 -12.22
CA LYS A 381 -10.36 4.76 -12.32
C LYS A 381 -9.87 3.85 -11.19
N GLU A 382 -8.58 3.89 -10.87
CA GLU A 382 -8.01 3.15 -9.75
C GLU A 382 -8.53 3.66 -8.40
N ALA A 383 -8.68 4.97 -8.24
CA ALA A 383 -9.32 5.53 -7.05
C ALA A 383 -10.79 5.10 -6.93
N ALA A 384 -11.54 5.08 -8.05
CA ALA A 384 -12.91 4.58 -8.07
C ALA A 384 -12.98 3.09 -7.70
N ARG A 385 -12.04 2.27 -8.19
CA ARG A 385 -11.89 0.87 -7.79
C ARG A 385 -11.62 0.75 -6.29
N ALA A 386 -10.67 1.52 -5.74
CA ALA A 386 -10.36 1.53 -4.32
C ALA A 386 -11.54 1.99 -3.44
N ALA A 387 -12.40 2.88 -3.94
CA ALA A 387 -13.59 3.33 -3.23
C ALA A 387 -14.76 2.33 -3.29
N ILE A 388 -14.87 1.54 -4.36
CA ILE A 388 -16.01 0.63 -4.60
C ILE A 388 -15.73 -0.79 -4.12
N VAL A 389 -14.56 -1.34 -4.48
CA VAL A 389 -14.25 -2.77 -4.28
C VAL A 389 -14.39 -3.17 -2.81
N PRO A 390 -13.82 -2.44 -1.84
CA PRO A 390 -13.85 -2.94 -0.48
C PRO A 390 -15.22 -2.90 0.20
N PRO A 391 -16.06 -1.85 0.07
CA PRO A 391 -17.44 -1.90 0.54
C PRO A 391 -18.27 -3.02 -0.11
N VAL A 392 -18.06 -3.29 -1.40
CA VAL A 392 -18.73 -4.40 -2.09
C VAL A 392 -18.25 -5.75 -1.55
N ALA A 393 -16.95 -5.93 -1.33
CA ALA A 393 -16.38 -7.12 -0.74
C ALA A 393 -16.90 -7.32 0.71
N LEU A 394 -16.95 -6.25 1.50
CA LEU A 394 -17.52 -6.24 2.86
C LEU A 394 -18.99 -6.64 2.83
N PHE A 395 -19.78 -6.10 1.91
CA PHE A 395 -21.19 -6.41 1.77
C PHE A 395 -21.42 -7.91 1.48
N PHE A 396 -20.74 -8.47 0.47
CA PHE A 396 -20.90 -9.88 0.12
C PHE A 396 -20.34 -10.81 1.20
N SER A 397 -19.22 -10.42 1.83
CA SER A 397 -18.64 -11.15 2.96
C SER A 397 -19.60 -11.21 4.16
N LEU A 398 -20.16 -10.06 4.54
CA LEU A 398 -21.12 -9.97 5.63
C LEU A 398 -22.40 -10.74 5.31
N LEU A 399 -22.91 -10.66 4.08
CA LEU A 399 -24.08 -11.42 3.63
C LEU A 399 -23.83 -12.93 3.72
N GLY A 400 -22.65 -13.39 3.28
CA GLY A 400 -22.20 -14.77 3.40
C GLY A 400 -22.12 -15.22 4.86
N ALA A 401 -21.42 -14.45 5.70
CA ALA A 401 -21.28 -14.71 7.13
C ALA A 401 -22.64 -14.80 7.84
N ILE A 402 -23.53 -13.81 7.66
CA ILE A 402 -24.88 -13.80 8.27
C ILE A 402 -25.70 -15.00 7.79
N GLY A 403 -25.70 -15.27 6.48
CA GLY A 403 -26.45 -16.38 5.89
C GLY A 403 -25.98 -17.73 6.42
N HIS A 404 -24.67 -17.95 6.47
CA HIS A 404 -24.08 -19.20 6.95
C HIS A 404 -24.14 -19.35 8.46
N PHE A 405 -24.04 -18.27 9.22
CA PHE A 405 -24.25 -18.27 10.68
C PHE A 405 -25.71 -18.63 11.02
N SER A 406 -26.68 -18.01 10.33
CA SER A 406 -28.10 -18.33 10.47
C SER A 406 -28.38 -19.80 10.12
N LYS A 407 -27.77 -20.28 9.02
CA LYS A 407 -27.81 -21.70 8.63
C LYS A 407 -27.21 -22.59 9.72
N LEU A 408 -26.04 -22.25 10.27
CA LEU A 408 -25.38 -23.02 11.32
C LEU A 408 -26.30 -23.17 12.53
N LEU A 409 -26.87 -22.07 13.03
CA LEU A 409 -27.80 -22.11 14.15
C LEU A 409 -29.04 -22.94 13.84
N TYR A 410 -29.61 -22.81 12.63
CA TYR A 410 -30.73 -23.65 12.19
C TYR A 410 -30.38 -25.13 12.16
N LEU A 411 -29.19 -25.51 11.66
CA LEU A 411 -28.75 -26.90 11.63
C LEU A 411 -28.52 -27.46 13.04
N ILE A 412 -27.92 -26.67 13.94
CA ILE A 412 -27.73 -27.05 15.35
C ILE A 412 -29.09 -27.25 16.03
N ALA A 413 -30.00 -26.28 15.92
CA ALA A 413 -31.35 -26.37 16.47
C ALA A 413 -32.09 -27.61 15.92
N THR A 414 -31.92 -27.89 14.62
CA THR A 414 -32.49 -29.09 13.99
C THR A 414 -31.93 -30.37 14.61
N VAL A 415 -30.62 -30.48 14.80
CA VAL A 415 -30.01 -31.66 15.44
C VAL A 415 -30.49 -31.82 16.88
N VAL A 416 -30.50 -30.74 17.66
CA VAL A 416 -30.96 -30.74 19.07
C VAL A 416 -32.41 -31.21 19.16
N LEU A 417 -33.30 -30.64 18.34
CA LEU A 417 -34.71 -31.02 18.32
C LEU A 417 -34.92 -32.47 17.86
N LEU A 418 -34.14 -32.96 16.89
CA LEU A 418 -34.18 -34.36 16.46
C LEU A 418 -33.70 -35.31 17.57
N LEU A 419 -32.66 -34.94 18.33
CA LEU A 419 -32.18 -35.71 19.48
C LEU A 419 -33.20 -35.71 20.63
N LEU A 420 -33.85 -34.58 20.91
CA LEU A 420 -34.89 -34.47 21.93
C LEU A 420 -36.14 -35.27 21.55
N ALA A 421 -36.55 -35.26 20.27
CA ALA A 421 -37.65 -36.08 19.78
C ALA A 421 -37.31 -37.58 19.86
N MET A 422 -36.05 -37.96 19.58
CA MET A 422 -35.56 -39.32 19.75
C MET A 422 -35.64 -39.77 21.22
N ARG A 423 -35.24 -38.91 22.17
CA ARG A 423 -35.34 -39.19 23.61
C ARG A 423 -36.79 -39.31 24.10
N ARG A 424 -37.74 -38.61 23.47
CA ARG A 424 -39.17 -38.60 23.85
C ARG A 424 -39.99 -39.76 23.25
N GLY A 425 -39.40 -40.66 22.48
CA GLY A 425 -40.15 -41.74 21.81
C GLY A 425 -41.02 -41.25 20.65
N GLU A 426 -40.81 -40.00 20.20
CA GLU A 426 -41.38 -39.33 19.03
C GLU A 426 -41.41 -40.26 17.77
N GLN A 427 -42.58 -40.76 17.32
CA GLN A 427 -42.71 -41.27 15.95
C GLN A 427 -42.55 -40.08 14.98
N ALA A 428 -41.32 -39.69 14.66
CA ALA A 428 -41.07 -38.69 13.62
C ALA A 428 -41.77 -39.09 12.32
N GLY A 429 -42.36 -38.09 11.67
CA GLY A 429 -42.99 -38.23 10.37
C GLY A 429 -42.10 -38.95 9.36
N ALA A 430 -42.74 -39.59 8.38
CA ALA A 430 -42.14 -40.51 7.41
C ALA A 430 -40.82 -40.02 6.75
N ASP A 431 -40.59 -38.71 6.72
CA ASP A 431 -39.45 -38.07 6.07
C ASP A 431 -38.29 -37.66 7.02
N GLY A 432 -38.39 -37.89 8.34
CA GLY A 432 -37.35 -37.50 9.30
C GLY A 432 -37.14 -35.99 9.45
N GLN A 433 -38.09 -35.17 8.98
CA GLN A 433 -38.06 -33.70 9.09
C GLN A 433 -38.66 -33.22 10.42
N LEU A 434 -38.25 -32.02 10.84
CA LEU A 434 -38.92 -31.27 11.91
C LEU A 434 -40.40 -31.07 11.56
N SER A 435 -41.28 -31.13 12.56
CA SER A 435 -42.67 -30.69 12.36
C SER A 435 -42.70 -29.23 11.90
N ARG A 436 -43.72 -28.85 11.12
CA ARG A 436 -43.89 -27.45 10.65
C ARG A 436 -43.84 -26.46 11.82
N ARG A 437 -44.41 -26.82 12.97
CA ARG A 437 -44.39 -26.02 14.21
C ARG A 437 -42.97 -25.85 14.77
N SER A 438 -42.20 -26.94 14.86
CA SER A 438 -40.82 -26.90 15.35
C SER A 438 -39.88 -26.11 14.44
N ALA A 439 -40.10 -26.16 13.12
CA ALA A 439 -39.38 -25.33 12.15
C ALA A 439 -39.69 -23.83 12.34
N TRP A 440 -40.96 -23.46 12.51
CA TRP A 440 -41.35 -22.08 12.80
C TRP A 440 -40.80 -21.56 14.12
N ILE A 441 -40.77 -22.39 15.18
CA ILE A 441 -40.16 -22.02 16.46
C ILE A 441 -38.65 -21.73 16.27
N ALA A 442 -37.93 -22.62 15.58
CA ALA A 442 -36.52 -22.41 15.30
C ALA A 442 -36.28 -21.12 14.50
N THR A 443 -37.09 -20.85 13.46
CA THR A 443 -37.01 -19.60 12.69
C THR A 443 -37.37 -18.37 13.53
N GLY A 444 -38.38 -18.45 14.39
CA GLY A 444 -38.80 -17.36 15.26
C GLY A 444 -37.71 -16.96 16.25
N VAL A 445 -37.08 -17.92 16.92
CA VAL A 445 -35.96 -17.66 17.85
C VAL A 445 -34.79 -16.97 17.12
N LEU A 446 -34.47 -17.41 15.90
CA LEU A 446 -33.41 -16.79 15.10
C LEU A 446 -33.75 -15.35 14.69
N ALA A 447 -34.99 -15.12 14.25
CA ALA A 447 -35.44 -13.78 13.87
C ALA A 447 -35.44 -12.82 15.07
N THR A 448 -35.89 -13.28 16.24
CA THR A 448 -35.89 -12.48 17.47
C THR A 448 -34.47 -12.19 17.95
N ALA A 449 -33.56 -13.17 17.91
CA ALA A 449 -32.16 -12.95 18.27
C ALA A 449 -31.49 -11.94 17.33
N PHE A 450 -31.70 -12.07 16.02
CA PHE A 450 -31.17 -11.13 15.03
C PHE A 450 -31.72 -9.71 15.22
N ALA A 451 -33.04 -9.56 15.35
CA ALA A 451 -33.68 -8.27 15.58
C ALA A 451 -33.23 -7.64 16.91
N GLY A 452 -33.07 -8.45 17.95
CA GLY A 452 -32.55 -8.02 19.26
C GLY A 452 -31.12 -7.51 19.17
N THR A 453 -30.21 -8.27 18.57
CA THR A 453 -28.82 -7.83 18.37
C THR A 453 -28.75 -6.58 17.50
N TRP A 454 -29.49 -6.51 16.40
CA TRP A 454 -29.54 -5.33 15.55
C TRP A 454 -30.05 -4.09 16.30
N GLY A 455 -31.14 -4.24 17.08
CA GLY A 455 -31.70 -3.17 17.89
C GLY A 455 -30.72 -2.66 18.94
N VAL A 456 -30.03 -3.57 19.64
CA VAL A 456 -28.98 -3.21 20.60
C VAL A 456 -27.85 -2.43 19.93
N LEU A 457 -27.32 -2.93 18.81
CA LEU A 457 -26.24 -2.25 18.09
C LEU A 457 -26.66 -0.92 17.46
N SER A 458 -27.94 -0.73 17.15
CA SER A 458 -28.48 0.53 16.63
C SER A 458 -28.52 1.64 17.69
N VAL A 459 -28.49 1.29 18.98
CA VAL A 459 -28.61 2.23 20.12
C VAL A 459 -27.28 2.40 20.85
N LEU A 460 -26.42 1.38 20.85
CA LEU A 460 -25.09 1.47 21.44
C LEU A 460 -24.20 2.47 20.68
N ASP A 461 -23.26 3.04 21.40
CA ASP A 461 -22.25 3.97 20.89
C ASP A 461 -20.84 3.50 21.25
N ASN A 462 -19.87 3.89 20.44
CA ASN A 462 -18.45 3.76 20.74
C ASN A 462 -17.72 5.10 20.52
N ASN A 463 -16.41 5.12 20.74
CA ASN A 463 -15.60 6.35 20.62
C ASN A 463 -15.63 6.94 19.19
N VAL A 464 -15.87 6.12 18.17
CA VAL A 464 -15.98 6.57 16.77
C VAL A 464 -17.37 7.12 16.48
N THR A 465 -18.44 6.43 16.89
CA THR A 465 -19.81 6.93 16.64
C THR A 465 -20.13 8.19 17.44
N ARG A 466 -19.42 8.43 18.54
CA ARG A 466 -19.46 9.68 19.30
C ARG A 466 -18.61 10.80 18.72
N SER A 467 -17.69 10.50 17.81
CA SER A 467 -16.83 11.51 17.19
C SER A 467 -17.65 12.50 16.36
N GLU A 468 -17.20 13.75 16.34
CA GLU A 468 -17.89 14.82 15.62
C GLU A 468 -17.92 14.54 14.11
N LEU A 469 -16.81 14.05 13.54
CA LEU A 469 -16.73 13.66 12.14
C LEU A 469 -17.78 12.60 11.77
N PHE A 470 -17.91 11.55 12.59
CA PHE A 470 -18.86 10.47 12.30
C PHE A 470 -20.30 10.99 12.29
N ARG A 471 -20.67 11.78 13.31
CA ARG A 471 -22.01 12.36 13.42
C ARG A 471 -22.32 13.31 12.26
N GLN A 472 -21.38 14.21 11.94
CA GLN A 472 -21.54 15.13 10.81
C GLN A 472 -21.73 14.38 9.49
N MET A 473 -20.95 13.33 9.23
CA MET A 473 -21.11 12.52 8.01
C MET A 473 -22.45 11.78 7.97
N LEU A 474 -22.88 11.19 9.10
CA LEU A 474 -24.19 10.54 9.17
C LEU A 474 -25.32 11.53 8.93
N ASP A 475 -25.22 12.74 9.49
CA ASP A 475 -26.21 13.79 9.32
C ASP A 475 -26.24 14.29 7.88
N TRP A 476 -25.09 14.49 7.24
CA TRP A 476 -25.02 14.81 5.81
C TRP A 476 -25.65 13.72 4.94
N THR A 477 -25.45 12.44 5.32
CA THR A 477 -26.08 11.31 4.61
C THR A 477 -27.60 11.31 4.77
N ARG A 478 -28.11 11.74 5.93
CA ARG A 478 -29.54 11.77 6.27
C ARG A 478 -30.28 12.98 5.69
N GLN A 479 -29.59 14.05 5.33
CA GLN A 479 -30.24 15.28 4.86
C GLN A 479 -31.05 15.02 3.56
N PRO A 480 -32.37 15.33 3.58
CA PRO A 480 -33.22 15.22 2.41
C PRO A 480 -32.85 16.29 1.38
N GLU A 481 -32.89 15.91 0.10
CA GLU A 481 -32.70 16.85 -1.02
C GLU A 481 -34.04 17.45 -1.44
N PRO A 482 -34.07 18.62 -2.10
CA PRO A 482 -35.31 19.29 -2.51
C PRO A 482 -36.27 18.39 -3.30
N ASP A 483 -35.72 17.47 -4.11
CA ASP A 483 -36.48 16.53 -4.96
C ASP A 483 -36.51 15.09 -4.41
N SER A 484 -36.20 14.90 -3.12
CA SER A 484 -36.13 13.56 -2.54
C SER A 484 -37.52 12.96 -2.28
N THR A 485 -37.79 11.80 -2.90
CA THR A 485 -39.01 11.02 -2.60
C THR A 485 -38.93 10.38 -1.22
N ARG A 486 -40.10 10.02 -0.65
CA ARG A 486 -40.19 9.29 0.63
C ARG A 486 -39.31 8.03 0.68
N TRP A 487 -39.21 7.30 -0.42
CA TRP A 487 -38.36 6.12 -0.53
C TRP A 487 -36.87 6.45 -0.48
N ASN A 488 -36.44 7.56 -1.07
CA ASN A 488 -35.05 8.02 -1.01
C ASN A 488 -34.67 8.43 0.42
N ILE A 489 -35.57 9.12 1.12
CA ILE A 489 -35.38 9.52 2.52
C ILE A 489 -35.28 8.28 3.42
N ALA A 490 -36.19 7.32 3.27
CA ALA A 490 -36.15 6.06 4.01
C ALA A 490 -34.86 5.25 3.71
N GLY A 491 -34.44 5.18 2.45
CA GLY A 491 -33.20 4.52 2.04
C GLY A 491 -31.95 5.14 2.67
N LYS A 492 -31.86 6.48 2.70
CA LYS A 492 -30.78 7.23 3.36
C LYS A 492 -30.75 6.96 4.87
N ALA A 493 -31.91 6.94 5.53
CA ALA A 493 -32.01 6.63 6.96
C ALA A 493 -31.56 5.19 7.29
N ILE A 494 -31.96 4.22 6.44
CA ILE A 494 -31.53 2.82 6.56
C ILE A 494 -30.01 2.72 6.40
N LEU A 495 -29.45 3.38 5.40
CA LEU A 495 -28.01 3.37 5.14
C LEU A 495 -27.20 3.96 6.31
N ALA A 496 -27.67 5.08 6.88
CA ALA A 496 -27.06 5.67 8.06
C ALA A 496 -27.09 4.71 9.26
N ASN A 497 -28.21 3.99 9.47
CA ASN A 497 -28.28 3.00 10.55
C ASN A 497 -27.36 1.79 10.30
N ILE A 498 -27.28 1.29 9.06
CA ILE A 498 -26.34 0.22 8.71
C ILE A 498 -24.91 0.65 9.03
N THR A 499 -24.54 1.87 8.65
CA THR A 499 -23.20 2.44 8.92
C THR A 499 -22.90 2.47 10.42
N HIS A 500 -23.87 2.92 11.22
CA HIS A 500 -23.78 2.94 12.69
C HIS A 500 -23.61 1.53 13.27
N VAL A 501 -24.51 0.62 12.94
CA VAL A 501 -24.49 -0.77 13.43
C VAL A 501 -23.19 -1.47 13.05
N VAL A 502 -22.67 -1.26 11.84
CA VAL A 502 -21.38 -1.82 11.42
C VAL A 502 -20.24 -1.22 12.22
N ALA A 503 -20.19 0.11 12.38
CA ALA A 503 -19.12 0.76 13.16
C ALA A 503 -19.10 0.31 14.62
N VAL A 504 -20.26 0.10 15.24
CA VAL A 504 -20.38 -0.42 16.61
C VAL A 504 -20.06 -1.91 16.67
N GLY A 505 -20.69 -2.70 15.80
CA GLY A 505 -20.57 -4.15 15.78
C GLY A 505 -19.14 -4.62 15.54
N GLN A 506 -18.39 -3.93 14.68
CA GLN A 506 -17.00 -4.27 14.40
C GLN A 506 -16.07 -4.10 15.61
N GLY A 507 -16.37 -3.17 16.53
CA GLY A 507 -15.62 -3.06 17.80
C GLY A 507 -15.66 -4.35 18.63
N TYR A 508 -16.78 -5.08 18.56
CA TYR A 508 -16.96 -6.35 19.27
C TYR A 508 -16.54 -7.56 18.43
N SER A 509 -16.84 -7.58 17.13
CA SER A 509 -16.57 -8.75 16.28
C SER A 509 -15.10 -8.84 15.85
N TYR A 510 -14.42 -7.72 15.66
CA TYR A 510 -13.04 -7.72 15.15
C TYR A 510 -12.06 -8.50 16.04
N PRO A 511 -12.00 -8.32 17.39
CA PRO A 511 -11.08 -9.09 18.23
C PRO A 511 -11.30 -10.59 18.12
N VAL A 512 -12.55 -11.03 18.02
CA VAL A 512 -12.91 -12.45 17.85
C VAL A 512 -12.48 -12.95 16.47
N ASN A 513 -12.80 -12.20 15.42
CA ASN A 513 -12.43 -12.51 14.05
C ASN A 513 -10.91 -12.62 13.87
N GLU A 514 -10.17 -11.71 14.48
CA GLU A 514 -8.72 -11.68 14.44
C GLU A 514 -8.10 -12.82 15.26
N ALA A 515 -8.65 -13.15 16.42
CA ALA A 515 -8.22 -14.31 17.20
C ALA A 515 -8.43 -15.61 16.42
N ILE A 516 -9.55 -15.76 15.69
CA ILE A 516 -9.78 -16.89 14.78
C ILE A 516 -8.70 -16.90 13.69
N ARG A 517 -8.42 -15.76 13.05
CA ARG A 517 -7.39 -15.68 12.01
C ARG A 517 -6.01 -16.09 12.52
N ILE A 518 -5.59 -15.58 13.67
CA ILE A 518 -4.26 -15.85 14.24
C ILE A 518 -4.16 -17.29 14.76
N HIS A 519 -5.09 -17.71 15.62
CA HIS A 519 -4.96 -18.95 16.38
C HIS A 519 -5.55 -20.17 15.67
N VAL A 520 -6.61 -20.01 14.87
CA VAL A 520 -7.25 -21.12 14.15
C VAL A 520 -6.70 -21.25 12.73
N LEU A 521 -6.51 -20.13 12.04
CA LEU A 521 -6.04 -20.10 10.65
C LEU A 521 -4.56 -19.77 10.50
N GLN A 522 -3.78 -19.85 11.59
CA GLN A 522 -2.33 -19.69 11.59
C GLN A 522 -1.85 -18.38 10.96
N GLY A 523 -2.62 -17.30 11.12
CA GLY A 523 -2.24 -15.98 10.65
C GLY A 523 -2.35 -15.78 9.14
N ILE A 524 -3.18 -16.55 8.43
CA ILE A 524 -3.42 -16.39 6.99
C ILE A 524 -3.61 -14.91 6.58
N HIS A 525 -2.96 -14.54 5.47
CA HIS A 525 -2.79 -13.15 5.05
C HIS A 525 -3.88 -12.65 4.09
N TYR A 526 -4.56 -13.54 3.38
CA TYR A 526 -5.54 -13.20 2.32
C TYR A 526 -5.00 -12.21 1.27
N GLY A 527 -3.72 -12.34 0.91
CA GLY A 527 -3.05 -11.45 -0.04
C GLY A 527 -2.60 -10.11 0.55
N TYR A 528 -2.87 -9.83 1.84
CA TYR A 528 -2.42 -8.62 2.52
C TYR A 528 -1.17 -8.85 3.36
N HIS A 529 -0.11 -8.10 3.03
CA HIS A 529 1.15 -8.10 3.76
C HIS A 529 1.28 -6.79 4.53
N ALA A 530 0.77 -6.77 5.77
CA ALA A 530 1.01 -5.66 6.70
C ALA A 530 2.53 -5.54 6.94
N HIS A 531 3.15 -4.55 6.29
CA HIS A 531 4.56 -4.13 6.43
C HIS A 531 5.51 -5.16 7.06
N GLN A 532 6.21 -5.93 6.21
CA GLN A 532 7.64 -6.12 6.50
C GLN A 532 8.25 -4.72 6.55
N LYS A 533 8.75 -4.33 7.73
CA LYS A 533 9.58 -3.15 7.87
C LYS A 533 10.89 -3.34 7.10
#